data_AF-C0EJ11-F1
#
_entry.id   AF-C0EJ11-F1
#
_cell.length_a   1.000
_cell.length_b   1.000
_cell.length_c   1.000
_cell.angle_alpha   90.00
_cell.angle_beta   90.00
_cell.angle_gamma   90.00
#
_symmetry.space_group_name_H-M   'P 1'
#
loop_
_entity.id
_entity.type
_entity.pdbx_description
1 polymer ?
#
loop_
_entity_poly.entity_id
_entity_poly.type
_entity_poly.pdbx_seq_one_letter_code
_entity_poly.pdbx_strand_id
1 'polypeptide(L)' 'MTKSLLEEMGGRYERQGDYFIPCFTLPAEEEQPIERHLCYLKEYRRGTYIILFTGGRLNAYLAAIDKQARERFESS' A
#
# COMPACT_ATOMS: atom_id res chain seq x y z
N MET A 1 21.96 -4.13 28.57
CA MET A 1 20.91 -3.39 27.83
C MET A 1 20.34 -4.34 26.81
N THR A 2 19.05 -4.67 26.93
CA THR A 2 18.35 -5.55 26.00
C THR A 2 17.97 -4.72 24.78
N LYS A 3 18.31 -5.18 23.58
CA LYS A 3 17.90 -4.51 22.34
C LYS A 3 16.39 -4.59 22.19
N SER A 4 15.77 -3.59 21.59
CA SER A 4 14.35 -3.68 21.27
C SER A 4 14.16 -4.63 20.07
N LEU A 5 12.98 -5.25 19.97
CA LEU A 5 12.63 -6.12 18.84
C LEU A 5 12.77 -5.40 17.49
N LEU A 6 12.61 -4.06 17.46
CA LEU A 6 12.82 -3.28 16.25
C LEU A 6 14.30 -3.24 15.85
N GLU A 7 15.22 -3.03 16.80
CA GLU A 7 16.66 -3.00 16.53
C GLU A 7 17.18 -4.36 16.11
N GLU A 8 16.63 -5.45 16.65
CA GLU A 8 16.96 -6.82 16.25
C GLU A 8 16.54 -7.11 14.81
N MET A 9 15.41 -6.54 14.35
CA MET A 9 14.95 -6.62 12.96
C MET A 9 15.59 -5.58 12.03
N GLY A 10 16.60 -4.83 12.50
CA GLY A 10 17.32 -3.83 11.71
C GLY A 10 16.58 -2.50 11.51
N GLY A 11 15.48 -2.27 12.24
CA GLY A 11 14.79 -0.98 12.26
C GLY A 11 15.57 0.08 13.03
N ARG A 12 15.24 1.35 12.76
CA ARG A 12 15.92 2.52 13.33
C ARG A 12 14.94 3.34 14.16
N TYR A 13 15.46 4.13 15.10
CA TYR A 13 14.69 5.12 15.84
C TYR A 13 15.19 6.52 15.54
N GLU A 14 14.27 7.47 15.40
CA GLU A 14 14.54 8.90 15.29
C GLU A 14 14.02 9.60 16.54
N ARG A 15 14.81 10.55 17.06
CA ARG A 15 14.44 11.28 18.27
C ARG A 15 13.60 12.50 17.88
N GLN A 16 12.33 12.51 18.27
CA GLN A 16 11.43 13.64 18.11
C GLN A 16 11.05 14.17 19.49
N GLY A 17 11.62 15.32 19.86
CA GLY A 17 11.52 15.86 21.22
C GLY A 17 12.13 14.90 22.24
N ASP A 18 11.33 14.49 23.22
CA ASP A 18 11.73 13.56 24.29
C ASP A 18 11.49 12.09 23.95
N TYR A 19 10.93 11.79 22.78
CA TYR A 19 10.56 10.43 22.38
C TYR A 19 11.46 9.89 21.27
N PHE A 20 11.72 8.58 21.33
CA PHE A 20 12.32 7.82 20.23
C PHE A 20 11.22 7.14 19.42
N ILE A 21 11.02 7.60 18.19
CA ILE A 21 9.97 7.12 17.28
C ILE A 21 10.62 6.16 16.27
N PRO A 22 10.05 4.97 16.06
CA PRO A 22 10.48 4.05 15.01
C PRO A 22 10.46 4.73 13.62
N CYS A 23 11.57 4.65 12.89
CA CYS A 23 11.63 5.03 11.48
C CYS A 23 10.93 3.96 10.64
N PHE A 24 9.67 4.19 10.29
CA PHE A 24 8.96 3.42 9.27
C PHE A 24 9.28 3.98 7.89
N THR A 25 10.55 3.95 7.47
CA THR A 25 10.85 4.16 6.06
C THR A 25 10.27 2.99 5.29
N LEU A 26 9.16 3.22 4.60
CA LEU A 26 8.71 2.31 3.56
C LEU A 26 9.90 2.10 2.61
N PRO A 27 10.24 0.87 2.21
CA PRO A 27 11.15 0.70 1.09
C PRO A 27 10.59 1.53 -0.07
N ALA A 28 11.47 2.14 -0.86
CA ALA A 28 11.11 2.71 -2.15
C ALA A 28 10.75 1.56 -3.12
N GLU A 29 9.82 0.71 -2.73
CA GLU A 29 9.03 -0.06 -3.68
C GLU A 29 8.24 0.99 -4.43
N GLU A 30 8.53 1.11 -5.73
CA GLU A 30 7.70 1.82 -6.67
C GLU A 30 6.26 1.47 -6.33
N GLU A 31 5.49 2.45 -5.87
CA GLU A 31 4.06 2.28 -5.70
C GLU A 31 3.54 1.85 -7.08
N GLN A 32 3.34 0.55 -7.26
CA GLN A 32 2.55 -0.01 -8.34
C GLN A 32 1.16 -0.34 -7.75
N PRO A 33 0.35 0.68 -7.43
CA PRO A 33 -0.96 0.50 -6.82
C PRO A 33 -1.92 -0.31 -7.70
N ILE A 34 -1.62 -0.39 -9.00
CA ILE A 34 -2.46 -1.06 -10.01
C ILE A 34 -2.44 -2.59 -9.83
N GLU A 35 -1.31 -3.19 -9.42
CA GLU A 35 -1.18 -4.66 -9.38
C GLU A 35 -1.78 -5.27 -8.11
N ARG A 36 -1.70 -4.56 -6.98
CA ARG A 36 -2.15 -5.10 -5.68
C ARG A 36 -3.67 -5.28 -5.62
N HIS A 37 -4.42 -4.30 -6.13
CA HIS A 37 -5.89 -4.40 -6.19
C HIS A 37 -6.36 -5.42 -7.24
N LEU A 38 -5.59 -5.57 -8.33
CA LEU A 38 -5.84 -6.64 -9.31
C LEU A 38 -5.66 -8.02 -8.69
N CYS A 39 -4.61 -8.25 -7.88
CA CYS A 39 -4.42 -9.49 -7.14
C CYS A 39 -5.57 -9.74 -6.16
N TYR A 40 -5.99 -8.73 -5.41
CA TYR A 40 -7.14 -8.83 -4.51
C TYR A 40 -8.43 -9.24 -5.24
N LEU A 41 -8.69 -8.65 -6.42
CA LEU A 41 -9.85 -9.01 -7.23
C LEU A 41 -9.81 -10.46 -7.69
N LYS A 42 -8.63 -10.98 -8.06
CA LYS A 42 -8.46 -12.37 -8.51
C LYS A 42 -8.61 -13.36 -7.36
N GLU A 43 -8.04 -13.06 -6.21
CA GLU A 43 -8.01 -13.96 -5.05
C GLU A 43 -9.33 -13.97 -4.27
N TYR A 44 -9.94 -12.80 -4.05
CA TYR A 44 -11.06 -12.65 -3.12
C TYR A 44 -12.37 -12.21 -3.77
N ARG A 45 -12.34 -11.60 -4.97
CA ARG A 45 -13.53 -11.05 -5.65
C ARG A 45 -13.65 -11.53 -7.10
N ARG A 46 -13.43 -12.83 -7.32
CA ARG A 46 -13.31 -13.43 -8.67
C ARG A 46 -14.52 -13.17 -9.57
N GLY A 47 -15.74 -13.13 -9.03
CA GLY A 47 -16.95 -12.79 -9.80
C GLY A 47 -16.93 -11.36 -10.34
N THR A 48 -16.53 -10.40 -9.51
CA THR A 48 -16.36 -8.99 -9.92
C THR A 48 -15.25 -8.86 -10.96
N TYR A 49 -14.13 -9.56 -10.78
CA TYR A 49 -13.05 -9.61 -11.76
C TYR A 49 -13.55 -10.08 -13.13
N ILE A 50 -14.27 -11.20 -13.18
CA ILE A 50 -14.78 -11.76 -14.43
C ILE A 50 -15.74 -10.77 -15.10
N ILE A 51 -16.68 -10.17 -14.37
CA ILE A 51 -17.62 -9.18 -14.93
C ILE A 51 -16.90 -7.96 -15.50
N LEU A 52 -15.88 -7.45 -14.80
CA LEU A 52 -15.09 -6.31 -15.27
C LEU A 52 -14.23 -6.68 -16.48
N PHE A 53 -13.71 -7.91 -16.51
CA PHE A 53 -12.88 -8.43 -17.59
C PHE A 53 -13.71 -8.68 -18.86
N THR A 54 -14.80 -9.44 -18.78
CA THR A 54 -15.70 -9.66 -19.94
C THR A 54 -16.41 -8.39 -20.37
N GLY A 55 -16.66 -7.47 -19.44
CA GLY A 55 -17.23 -6.16 -19.75
C GLY A 55 -16.23 -5.14 -20.31
N GLY A 56 -14.95 -5.48 -20.46
CA GLY A 56 -13.90 -4.57 -20.98
C GLY A 56 -13.64 -3.32 -20.10
N ARG A 57 -14.17 -3.29 -18.88
CA ARG A 57 -14.14 -2.13 -17.98
C ARG A 57 -13.08 -2.23 -16.88
N LEU A 58 -12.31 -3.33 -16.87
CA LEU A 58 -11.31 -3.59 -15.85
C LEU A 58 -10.27 -2.46 -15.73
N ASN A 59 -9.72 -1.99 -16.85
CA ASN A 59 -8.69 -0.96 -16.84
C ASN A 59 -9.22 0.39 -16.35
N ALA A 60 -10.43 0.77 -16.77
CA ALA A 60 -11.08 2.00 -16.30
C ALA A 60 -11.39 1.95 -14.80
N TYR A 61 -11.81 0.78 -14.30
CA TYR A 61 -12.06 0.56 -12.88
C TYR A 61 -10.77 0.69 -12.05
N LEU A 62 -9.67 0.07 -12.49
CA LEU A 62 -8.38 0.16 -11.79
C LEU A 62 -7.86 1.61 -11.77
N ALA A 63 -7.95 2.32 -12.90
CA ALA A 63 -7.53 3.74 -12.99
C ALA A 63 -8.36 4.66 -12.08
N ALA A 64 -9.66 4.39 -11.91
CA ALA A 64 -10.50 5.16 -11.00
C ALA A 64 -10.10 4.97 -9.53
N ILE A 65 -9.71 3.76 -9.13
CA ILE A 65 -9.24 3.46 -7.78
C ILE A 65 -7.89 4.12 -7.52
N ASP A 66 -6.99 4.06 -8.49
CA ASP A 66 -5.69 4.71 -8.39
C ASP A 66 -5.83 6.23 -8.20
N LYS A 67 -6.70 6.87 -9.01
CA LYS A 67 -7.03 8.29 -8.86
C LYS A 67 -7.60 8.60 -7.48
N GLN A 68 -8.53 7.78 -6.99
CA GLN A 68 -9.14 7.97 -5.66
C GLN A 68 -8.13 7.81 -4.52
N ALA A 69 -7.21 6.84 -4.62
CA ALA A 69 -6.16 6.67 -3.62
C ALA A 69 -5.26 7.90 -3.62
N ARG A 70 -4.81 8.35 -4.79
CA ARG A 70 -3.95 9.52 -4.95
C ARG A 70 -4.60 10.80 -4.40
N GLU A 71 -5.87 11.04 -4.72
CA GLU A 71 -6.62 12.20 -4.18
C GLU A 71 -6.68 12.20 -2.64
N ARG A 72 -6.82 11.02 -2.01
CA ARG A 72 -6.85 10.91 -0.54
C ARG A 72 -5.47 11.18 0.09
N PHE A 73 -4.40 10.71 -0.56
CA PHE A 73 -3.03 10.96 -0.12
C PHE A 73 -2.62 12.43 -0.31
N GLU A 74 -3.01 13.08 -1.40
CA GLU A 74 -2.70 14.49 -1.66
C GLU A 74 -3.51 15.47 -0.79
N SER A 75 -4.65 15.03 -0.23
CA SER A 75 -5.48 15.83 0.67
C SER A 75 -5.10 15.76 2.16
N SER A 76 -4.07 14.98 2.52
CA SER A 76 -3.61 14.75 3.91
C SER A 76 -2.34 15.53 4.26
#